data_AF-A0A2G8ST23-F1
#
_entry.id   AF-A0A2G8ST23-F1
#
_cell.length_a   1.000
_cell.length_b   1.000
_cell.length_c   1.000
_cell.angle_alpha   90.00
_cell.angle_beta   90.00
_cell.angle_gamma   90.00
#
_symmetry.space_group_name_H-M   'P 1'
#
loop_
_entity.id
_entity.type
_entity.pdbx_description
1 polymer ?
#
loop_
_entity_poly.entity_id
_entity_poly.type
_entity_poly.pdbx_seq_one_letter_code
_entity_poly.pdbx_strand_id
1 'polypeptide(L)'
;MIHDVHVNCWPTSIIPYDHDFQIYIALKEEVFYDYRDRPNYKKLFDEARQSHEDLPVEKLLRGLGMKDEPLILELCLRRFSGWQYDRPFDFSDSMEVLRELSGHAQFGYFRCLHQSPYSNPFTGVLKPSMSMSVLFTDGMLRFAAACAMINFIPPIVLRIASWAMSCNTLYGIDVWRKPLGAPYECKEGLSIISDDGDPEWVDVETIEPPSYEDDNLPDMNVWEINENPEIFVDIPEKSWYRKGDVYRIRTKCLSPALLRSYKDLWEVNAVSFYEALMLAQKQIEIYVTLQQEICYDYRDQPSYQTLYDNAIDSFKTMTPHKLKRGLDLRLAPLMFELSLRGLAESLPKGMGCPVEPMDLIQYLAEVGGMPHHDKHVYYADPILRLRAVAALGWIFFRQFFWSPYLDCFETAHAASIIKQCAFQGQVLAISGFVPPIVLRIAGWLSTVQARYAKLDARTMLEDFEKMDTFWMVYEGYLERQKMEEEKRLAKVAKAPNRYRCAAEGCGIQAVNKSALRKCGGDCSLDKKPHYCSVDCQAQHWFVHRFVCKGSECPNIVEDDGDPAWEDVETYRPASGIKAMLDGKALWADHDREGPEIFIDIPNTSRYRNESLMANTTPSGSARATEW
;
A
#
# COMPACT_ATOMS: atom_id res chain seq x y z
N MET A 1 -18.12 -6.22 11.28
CA MET A 1 -18.07 -4.84 11.87
C MET A 1 -18.37 -3.83 10.77
N ILE A 2 -18.95 -2.63 11.03
CA ILE A 2 -19.22 -1.61 10.00
C ILE A 2 -18.18 -0.45 10.05
N HIS A 3 -17.46 -0.28 8.94
CA HIS A 3 -16.67 0.85 8.35
C HIS A 3 -15.49 1.58 9.07
N ASP A 4 -14.44 1.81 8.23
CA ASP A 4 -13.53 2.97 7.96
C ASP A 4 -12.00 2.80 8.16
N VAL A 5 -11.21 3.19 7.13
CA VAL A 5 -9.74 3.04 6.98
C VAL A 5 -9.06 4.36 6.60
N HIS A 6 -7.87 4.63 7.17
CA HIS A 6 -6.93 5.70 6.77
C HIS A 6 -5.61 5.10 6.26
N VAL A 7 -4.99 5.70 5.24
CA VAL A 7 -3.62 5.39 4.77
C VAL A 7 -2.73 6.61 4.96
N ASN A 8 -1.63 6.47 5.71
CA ASN A 8 -0.54 7.44 5.79
C ASN A 8 0.60 6.98 4.88
N CYS A 9 1.00 7.81 3.91
CA CYS A 9 2.26 7.67 3.19
C CYS A 9 3.24 8.74 3.68
N TRP A 10 4.47 8.32 4.02
CA TRP A 10 5.58 9.22 4.36
C TRP A 10 6.27 9.73 3.08
N PRO A 11 6.71 11.00 3.03
CA PRO A 11 7.69 11.44 2.04
C PRO A 11 9.10 11.21 2.60
N THR A 12 9.89 10.34 1.99
CA THR A 12 11.33 10.27 2.24
C THR A 12 12.06 11.26 1.32
N SER A 13 12.73 12.23 1.94
CA SER A 13 13.76 13.03 1.29
C SER A 13 14.97 12.14 0.99
N ILE A 14 15.39 12.06 -0.27
CA ILE A 14 16.61 11.34 -0.66
C ILE A 14 17.68 12.38 -1.01
N ILE A 15 18.78 12.31 -0.27
CA ILE A 15 20.07 12.98 -0.54
C ILE A 15 20.71 12.29 -1.75
N PRO A 16 21.39 13.01 -2.67
CA PRO A 16 21.92 12.42 -3.89
C PRO A 16 23.15 11.54 -3.58
N TYR A 17 22.92 10.24 -3.46
CA TYR A 17 23.97 9.22 -3.58
C TYR A 17 23.76 8.45 -4.87
N ASP A 18 24.85 7.89 -5.39
CA ASP A 18 24.90 7.05 -6.59
C ASP A 18 23.82 5.96 -6.56
N HIS A 19 23.04 5.84 -7.63
CA HIS A 19 21.91 4.91 -7.77
C HIS A 19 22.35 3.47 -7.53
N ASP A 20 23.56 3.12 -7.97
CA ASP A 20 24.12 1.79 -7.82
C ASP A 20 24.38 1.47 -6.34
N PHE A 21 24.77 2.47 -5.53
CA PHE A 21 24.91 2.29 -4.09
C PHE A 21 23.55 2.09 -3.38
N GLN A 22 22.48 2.73 -3.89
CA GLN A 22 21.13 2.52 -3.37
C GLN A 22 20.61 1.11 -3.67
N ILE A 23 20.86 0.59 -4.88
CA ILE A 23 20.56 -0.81 -5.22
C ILE A 23 21.37 -1.75 -4.32
N TYR A 24 22.66 -1.45 -4.09
CA TYR A 24 23.50 -2.24 -3.18
C TYR A 24 22.91 -2.30 -1.76
N ILE A 25 22.47 -1.17 -1.20
CA ILE A 25 21.80 -1.11 0.11
C ILE A 25 20.53 -1.96 0.12
N ALA A 26 19.69 -1.85 -0.92
CA ALA A 26 18.46 -2.63 -1.02
C ALA A 26 18.76 -4.14 -1.10
N LEU A 27 19.77 -4.53 -1.88
CA LEU A 27 20.21 -5.93 -1.97
C LEU A 27 20.73 -6.44 -0.62
N LYS A 28 21.43 -5.61 0.18
CA LYS A 28 21.82 -6.00 1.54
C LYS A 28 20.62 -6.20 2.45
N GLU A 29 19.64 -5.30 2.41
CA GLU A 29 18.39 -5.45 3.18
C GLU A 29 17.69 -6.76 2.82
N GLU A 30 17.58 -7.04 1.52
CA GLU A 30 16.84 -8.19 1.00
C GLU A 30 17.53 -9.53 1.23
N VAL A 31 18.86 -9.56 1.45
CA VAL A 31 19.66 -10.80 1.57
C VAL A 31 20.13 -11.07 3.00
N PHE A 32 20.55 -10.05 3.75
CA PHE A 32 21.24 -10.25 5.04
C PHE A 32 20.36 -10.14 6.28
N TYR A 33 19.14 -9.62 6.18
CA TYR A 33 18.28 -9.40 7.35
C TYR A 33 17.03 -10.26 7.29
N ASP A 34 16.60 -10.70 8.45
CA ASP A 34 15.31 -11.35 8.60
C ASP A 34 14.21 -10.29 8.45
N TYR A 35 13.12 -10.62 7.76
CA TYR A 35 12.01 -9.69 7.56
C TYR A 35 11.41 -9.16 8.88
N ARG A 36 11.58 -9.88 10.00
CA ARG A 36 11.10 -9.52 11.35
C ARG A 36 11.99 -8.50 12.04
N ASP A 37 13.28 -8.44 11.68
CA ASP A 37 14.27 -7.57 12.32
C ASP A 37 14.99 -6.72 11.27
N ARG A 38 14.21 -5.85 10.62
CA ARG A 38 14.74 -4.96 9.60
C ARG A 38 15.47 -3.78 10.26
N PRO A 39 16.77 -3.60 9.98
CA PRO A 39 17.46 -2.39 10.39
C PRO A 39 16.81 -1.16 9.74
N ASN A 40 16.82 -0.04 10.45
CA ASN A 40 16.46 1.22 9.82
C ASN A 40 17.48 1.57 8.71
N TYR A 41 17.02 2.35 7.72
CA TYR A 41 17.84 2.70 6.55
C TYR A 41 19.18 3.35 6.92
N LYS A 42 19.25 4.13 8.00
CA LYS A 42 20.50 4.76 8.46
C LYS A 42 21.54 3.70 8.84
N LYS A 43 21.14 2.68 9.62
CA LYS A 43 22.02 1.56 9.99
C LYS A 43 22.47 0.78 8.76
N LEU A 44 21.57 0.50 7.81
CA LEU A 44 21.92 -0.17 6.55
C LEU A 44 22.93 0.63 5.73
N PHE A 45 22.73 1.95 5.64
CA PHE A 45 23.61 2.85 4.91
C PHE A 45 25.01 2.87 5.53
N ASP A 46 25.11 2.99 6.86
CA ASP A 46 26.38 2.98 7.59
C ASP A 46 27.11 1.63 7.42
N GLU A 47 26.39 0.51 7.49
CA GLU A 47 26.94 -0.84 7.28
C GLU A 47 27.37 -1.10 5.84
N ALA A 48 26.60 -0.62 4.85
CA ALA A 48 26.94 -0.70 3.43
C ALA A 48 28.20 0.12 3.12
N ARG A 49 28.30 1.33 3.69
CA ARG A 49 29.48 2.19 3.55
C ARG A 49 30.70 1.57 4.22
N GLN A 50 30.55 1.09 5.45
CA GLN A 50 31.64 0.42 6.16
C GLN A 50 32.10 -0.84 5.42
N SER A 51 31.18 -1.66 4.91
CA SER A 51 31.52 -2.83 4.10
C SER A 51 32.30 -2.43 2.85
N HIS A 52 31.93 -1.31 2.23
CA HIS A 52 32.65 -0.76 1.08
C HIS A 52 34.10 -0.41 1.43
N GLU A 53 34.32 0.29 2.54
CA GLU A 53 35.65 0.70 3.03
C GLU A 53 36.50 -0.50 3.48
N ASP A 54 35.91 -1.48 4.18
CA ASP A 54 36.61 -2.63 4.76
C ASP A 54 36.92 -3.76 3.76
N LEU A 55 36.17 -3.80 2.65
CA LEU A 55 36.24 -4.84 1.62
C LEU A 55 36.48 -4.21 0.24
N PRO A 56 37.70 -3.72 -0.05
CA PRO A 56 38.04 -3.25 -1.40
C PRO A 56 37.93 -4.40 -2.42
N VAL A 57 37.72 -4.06 -3.70
CA VAL A 57 37.47 -5.04 -4.77
C VAL A 57 38.58 -6.08 -4.86
N GLU A 58 39.84 -5.73 -4.62
CA GLU A 58 40.97 -6.65 -4.63
C GLU A 58 40.84 -7.74 -3.54
N LYS A 59 40.32 -7.36 -2.36
CA LYS A 59 40.06 -8.30 -1.26
C LYS A 59 38.91 -9.24 -1.60
N LEU A 60 37.86 -8.72 -2.24
CA LEU A 60 36.73 -9.52 -2.73
C LEU A 60 37.17 -10.51 -3.81
N LEU A 61 37.99 -10.09 -4.79
CA LEU A 61 38.55 -10.95 -5.83
C LEU A 61 39.52 -12.00 -5.26
N ARG A 62 40.31 -11.64 -4.23
CA ARG A 62 41.12 -12.61 -3.50
C ARG A 62 40.22 -13.63 -2.77
N GLY A 63 39.12 -13.18 -2.19
CA GLY A 63 38.10 -14.05 -1.60
C GLY A 63 37.54 -15.07 -2.59
N LEU A 64 37.25 -14.65 -3.82
CA LEU A 64 36.85 -15.54 -4.92
C LEU A 64 37.92 -16.62 -5.19
N GLY A 65 39.19 -16.24 -5.27
CA GLY A 65 40.29 -17.20 -5.46
C GLY A 65 40.51 -18.16 -4.28
N MET A 66 40.19 -17.72 -3.06
CA MET A 66 40.28 -18.52 -1.83
C MET A 66 39.01 -19.32 -1.52
N LYS A 67 37.94 -19.16 -2.32
CA LYS A 67 36.60 -19.69 -2.04
C LYS A 67 36.02 -19.23 -0.70
N ASP A 68 36.29 -17.97 -0.33
CA ASP A 68 35.77 -17.35 0.89
C ASP A 68 34.32 -16.89 0.68
N GLU A 69 33.36 -17.67 1.22
CA GLU A 69 31.93 -17.51 0.92
C GLU A 69 31.36 -16.11 1.24
N PRO A 70 31.61 -15.51 2.43
CA PRO A 70 31.19 -14.13 2.70
C PRO A 70 31.72 -13.11 1.71
N LEU A 71 33.00 -13.20 1.33
CA LEU A 71 33.60 -12.26 0.37
C LEU A 71 33.03 -12.44 -1.04
N ILE A 72 32.70 -13.68 -1.40
CA ILE A 72 32.09 -13.99 -2.69
C ILE A 72 30.65 -13.48 -2.76
N LEU A 73 29.86 -13.66 -1.70
CA LEU A 73 28.49 -13.14 -1.66
C LEU A 73 28.48 -11.61 -1.77
N GLU A 74 29.34 -10.95 -0.99
CA GLU A 74 29.52 -9.49 -1.04
C GLU A 74 29.95 -9.02 -2.44
N LEU A 75 30.86 -9.73 -3.09
CA LEU A 75 31.27 -9.47 -4.48
C LEU A 75 30.08 -9.54 -5.46
N CYS A 76 29.21 -10.55 -5.30
CA CYS A 76 28.04 -10.72 -6.15
C CYS A 76 27.02 -9.59 -5.95
N LEU A 77 26.78 -9.15 -4.71
CA LEU A 77 25.84 -8.05 -4.42
C LEU A 77 26.31 -6.73 -5.02
N ARG A 78 27.62 -6.43 -4.94
CA ARG A 78 28.20 -5.24 -5.60
C ARG A 78 28.10 -5.31 -7.12
N ARG A 79 28.31 -6.49 -7.69
CA ARG A 79 28.17 -6.70 -9.14
C ARG A 79 26.73 -6.54 -9.62
N PHE A 80 25.76 -7.12 -8.92
CA PHE A 80 24.34 -6.99 -9.28
C PHE A 80 23.81 -5.57 -9.16
N SER A 81 24.37 -4.79 -8.24
CA SER A 81 23.99 -3.40 -8.05
C SER A 81 24.65 -2.44 -9.03
N GLY A 82 25.63 -2.90 -9.83
CA GLY A 82 26.44 -2.01 -10.69
C GLY A 82 27.52 -1.23 -9.92
N TRP A 83 27.57 -1.34 -8.60
CA TRP A 83 28.42 -0.53 -7.75
C TRP A 83 29.92 -0.88 -7.94
N GLN A 84 30.67 0.08 -8.53
CA GLN A 84 32.12 0.08 -8.73
C GLN A 84 32.70 -1.00 -9.66
N TYR A 85 32.09 -1.21 -10.83
CA TYR A 85 32.71 -2.00 -11.89
C TYR A 85 32.79 -1.25 -13.23
N ASP A 86 33.97 -0.70 -13.52
CA ASP A 86 34.30 -0.06 -14.82
C ASP A 86 34.37 -1.06 -15.99
N ARG A 87 34.19 -2.37 -15.75
CA ARG A 87 34.08 -3.37 -16.81
C ARG A 87 32.73 -4.06 -16.78
N PRO A 88 32.04 -4.16 -17.93
CA PRO A 88 30.88 -5.05 -18.05
C PRO A 88 31.37 -6.48 -17.82
N PHE A 89 30.96 -7.06 -16.70
CA PHE A 89 31.21 -8.45 -16.36
C PHE A 89 29.98 -9.27 -16.72
N ASP A 90 30.17 -10.49 -17.22
CA ASP A 90 29.05 -11.35 -17.64
C ASP A 90 28.23 -11.78 -16.42
N PHE A 91 26.91 -11.56 -16.48
CA PHE A 91 25.96 -12.01 -15.47
C PHE A 91 26.05 -13.52 -15.24
N SER A 92 26.44 -14.27 -16.28
CA SER A 92 26.66 -15.72 -16.21
C SER A 92 27.68 -16.12 -15.14
N ASP A 93 28.76 -15.35 -14.97
CA ASP A 93 29.85 -15.69 -14.05
C ASP A 93 29.42 -15.52 -12.59
N SER A 94 28.67 -14.45 -12.27
CA SER A 94 28.13 -14.25 -10.91
C SER A 94 27.12 -15.35 -10.54
N MET A 95 26.34 -15.81 -11.51
CA MET A 95 25.38 -16.91 -11.31
C MET A 95 26.06 -18.26 -11.12
N GLU A 96 27.16 -18.52 -11.83
CA GLU A 96 27.96 -19.75 -11.64
C GLU A 96 28.60 -19.76 -10.24
N VAL A 97 29.15 -18.63 -9.82
CA VAL A 97 29.75 -18.46 -8.50
C VAL A 97 28.72 -18.62 -7.37
N LEU A 98 27.53 -18.02 -7.50
CA LEU A 98 26.43 -18.22 -6.52
C LEU A 98 25.92 -19.66 -6.52
N ARG A 99 25.92 -20.33 -7.68
CA ARG A 99 25.57 -21.75 -7.79
C ARG A 99 26.58 -22.62 -7.04
N GLU A 100 27.88 -22.33 -7.15
CA GLU A 100 28.91 -23.02 -6.37
C GLU A 100 28.72 -22.78 -4.86
N LEU A 101 28.49 -21.53 -4.43
CA LEU A 101 28.24 -21.18 -3.03
C LEU A 101 27.02 -21.89 -2.44
N SER A 102 25.96 -22.06 -3.22
CA SER A 102 24.74 -22.74 -2.78
C SER A 102 24.88 -24.26 -2.64
N GLY A 103 26.07 -24.83 -2.95
CA GLY A 103 26.31 -26.28 -2.85
C GLY A 103 25.61 -27.12 -3.92
N HIS A 104 25.12 -26.51 -5.00
CA HIS A 104 24.27 -27.16 -6.01
C HIS A 104 24.99 -28.10 -7.00
N ALA A 105 26.25 -28.50 -6.73
CA ALA A 105 27.07 -29.26 -7.68
C ALA A 105 26.77 -30.78 -7.76
N GLN A 106 25.86 -31.36 -6.97
CA GLN A 106 25.75 -32.83 -6.83
C GLN A 106 24.43 -33.51 -7.26
N PHE A 107 23.49 -32.86 -7.94
CA PHE A 107 22.31 -33.54 -8.50
C PHE A 107 22.34 -33.54 -10.03
N GLY A 108 22.53 -34.74 -10.60
CA GLY A 108 22.75 -34.94 -12.04
C GLY A 108 21.50 -34.80 -12.92
N TYR A 109 21.79 -34.47 -14.19
CA TYR A 109 20.94 -34.47 -15.40
C TYR A 109 19.86 -33.38 -15.57
N PHE A 110 20.19 -32.40 -16.43
CA PHE A 110 19.47 -32.15 -17.68
C PHE A 110 20.45 -31.63 -18.75
N ARG A 111 20.88 -32.54 -19.62
CA ARG A 111 21.53 -32.24 -20.90
C ARG A 111 20.51 -32.57 -21.98
N CYS A 112 19.58 -31.67 -22.25
CA CYS A 112 18.66 -31.82 -23.38
C CYS A 112 18.24 -30.42 -23.87
N LEU A 113 18.94 -29.94 -24.90
CA LEU A 113 18.49 -29.06 -26.00
C LEU A 113 19.72 -28.62 -26.81
N HIS A 114 20.45 -29.60 -27.33
CA HIS A 114 21.35 -29.38 -28.46
C HIS A 114 21.34 -30.67 -29.30
N GLN A 115 20.38 -30.74 -30.22
CA GLN A 115 20.45 -31.38 -31.54
C GLN A 115 19.02 -31.63 -32.06
N SER A 116 18.56 -30.78 -32.98
CA SER A 116 17.64 -31.21 -34.04
C SER A 116 18.17 -30.63 -35.36
N PRO A 117 18.47 -31.47 -36.36
CA PRO A 117 19.02 -31.05 -37.64
C PRO A 117 17.88 -30.85 -38.65
N TYR A 118 17.16 -29.73 -38.56
CA TYR A 118 16.36 -29.25 -39.68
C TYR A 118 16.44 -27.73 -39.75
N SER A 119 17.35 -27.29 -40.60
CA SER A 119 17.47 -25.93 -41.11
C SER A 119 16.23 -25.55 -41.94
N ASN A 120 15.55 -24.48 -41.58
CA ASN A 120 14.80 -23.66 -42.53
C ASN A 120 15.09 -22.18 -42.22
N PRO A 121 15.62 -21.38 -43.16
CA PRO A 121 16.13 -20.05 -42.86
C PRO A 121 15.03 -18.99 -43.10
N PHE A 122 14.08 -18.84 -42.17
CA PHE A 122 13.23 -17.64 -42.12
C PHE A 122 12.54 -17.52 -40.75
N THR A 123 13.24 -16.92 -39.77
CA THR A 123 12.65 -16.19 -38.63
C THR A 123 13.72 -15.30 -38.01
N GLY A 124 13.96 -14.15 -38.64
CA GLY A 124 14.41 -12.97 -37.90
C GLY A 124 13.22 -12.36 -37.16
N VAL A 125 13.49 -11.80 -35.98
CA VAL A 125 12.56 -11.07 -35.08
C VAL A 125 11.81 -11.94 -34.06
N LEU A 126 12.49 -12.25 -32.95
CA LEU A 126 11.83 -12.42 -31.64
C LEU A 126 12.48 -11.44 -30.64
N LYS A 127 11.60 -10.75 -29.90
CA LYS A 127 11.86 -9.62 -28.99
C LYS A 127 12.61 -10.03 -27.70
N PRO A 128 13.31 -9.11 -27.01
CA PRO A 128 13.99 -9.38 -25.72
C PRO A 128 13.07 -9.47 -24.48
N SER A 129 11.74 -9.36 -24.60
CA SER A 129 10.85 -9.15 -23.44
C SER A 129 10.43 -10.42 -22.67
N MET A 130 10.96 -11.61 -22.99
CA MET A 130 10.67 -12.87 -22.28
C MET A 130 11.87 -13.43 -21.48
N SER A 131 12.96 -12.66 -21.34
CA SER A 131 14.17 -13.17 -20.68
C SER A 131 14.10 -13.20 -19.14
N MET A 132 13.19 -12.47 -18.49
CA MET A 132 13.08 -12.46 -17.01
C MET A 132 12.10 -13.50 -16.46
N SER A 133 11.11 -13.96 -17.23
CA SER A 133 10.17 -15.00 -16.79
C SER A 133 10.79 -16.40 -16.73
N VAL A 134 11.96 -16.61 -17.36
CA VAL A 134 12.70 -17.88 -17.34
C VAL A 134 13.75 -17.92 -16.20
N LEU A 135 13.98 -16.81 -15.50
CA LEU A 135 15.00 -16.71 -14.44
C LEU A 135 14.52 -17.19 -13.05
N PHE A 136 13.22 -17.41 -12.85
CA PHE A 136 12.71 -17.99 -11.60
C PHE A 136 12.78 -19.52 -11.66
N THR A 137 13.95 -20.05 -11.32
CA THR A 137 14.28 -21.48 -11.35
C THR A 137 13.93 -22.20 -10.04
N ASP A 138 13.89 -23.54 -10.09
CA ASP A 138 13.87 -24.47 -8.94
C ASP A 138 14.85 -24.07 -7.82
N GLY A 139 16.00 -23.47 -8.17
CA GLY A 139 16.99 -22.98 -7.20
C GLY A 139 16.45 -21.89 -6.25
N MET A 140 15.58 -20.98 -6.70
CA MET A 140 15.02 -19.93 -5.83
C MET A 140 13.99 -20.50 -4.84
N LEU A 141 13.18 -21.48 -5.27
CA LEU A 141 12.23 -22.15 -4.40
C LEU A 141 12.94 -23.01 -3.35
N ARG A 142 14.03 -23.68 -3.73
CA ARG A 142 14.91 -24.41 -2.79
C ARG A 142 15.62 -23.47 -1.82
N PHE A 143 16.09 -22.31 -2.29
CA PHE A 143 16.64 -21.27 -1.42
C PHE A 143 15.60 -20.79 -0.41
N ALA A 144 14.38 -20.47 -0.86
CA ALA A 144 13.28 -20.08 0.01
C ALA A 144 12.92 -21.16 1.05
N ALA A 145 12.88 -22.42 0.63
CA ALA A 145 12.66 -23.55 1.53
C ALA A 145 13.81 -23.72 2.55
N ALA A 146 15.07 -23.63 2.11
CA ALA A 146 16.25 -23.75 2.98
C ALA A 146 16.29 -22.63 4.04
N CYS A 147 16.01 -21.38 3.64
CA CYS A 147 15.86 -20.24 4.52
C CYS A 147 14.76 -20.46 5.57
N ALA A 148 13.58 -20.94 5.15
CA ALA A 148 12.49 -21.27 6.06
C ALA A 148 12.87 -22.38 7.06
N MET A 149 13.62 -23.40 6.62
CA MET A 149 14.07 -24.51 7.48
C MET A 149 15.02 -24.06 8.59
N ILE A 150 15.83 -23.02 8.37
CA ILE A 150 16.73 -22.46 9.39
C ILE A 150 16.11 -21.29 10.18
N ASN A 151 14.79 -21.05 10.03
CA ASN A 151 14.05 -19.95 10.65
C ASN A 151 14.67 -18.56 10.38
N PHE A 152 15.28 -18.38 9.20
CA PHE A 152 15.78 -17.11 8.70
C PHE A 152 15.04 -16.79 7.40
N ILE A 153 14.17 -15.79 7.42
CA ILE A 153 13.29 -15.48 6.28
C ILE A 153 13.65 -14.08 5.76
N PRO A 154 14.65 -13.97 4.87
CA PRO A 154 14.99 -12.67 4.33
C PRO A 154 13.88 -12.16 3.40
N PRO A 155 13.72 -10.83 3.22
CA PRO A 155 12.64 -10.26 2.40
C PRO A 155 12.52 -10.87 0.99
N ILE A 156 13.63 -11.25 0.36
CA ILE A 156 13.63 -11.91 -0.95
C ILE A 156 12.88 -13.26 -0.92
N VAL A 157 12.89 -13.99 0.21
CA VAL A 157 12.16 -15.26 0.38
C VAL A 157 10.65 -15.02 0.42
N LEU A 158 10.20 -13.92 1.03
CA LEU A 158 8.79 -13.54 1.00
C LEU A 158 8.34 -13.15 -0.42
N ARG A 159 9.22 -12.51 -1.20
CA ARG A 159 8.94 -12.18 -2.61
C ARG A 159 8.89 -13.44 -3.48
N ILE A 160 9.80 -14.39 -3.28
CA ILE A 160 9.78 -15.71 -3.94
C ILE A 160 8.50 -16.45 -3.57
N ALA A 161 8.11 -16.45 -2.29
CA ALA A 161 6.88 -17.09 -1.85
C ALA A 161 5.63 -16.41 -2.41
N SER A 162 5.61 -15.07 -2.45
CA SER A 162 4.53 -14.30 -3.07
C SER A 162 4.41 -14.57 -4.56
N TRP A 163 5.53 -14.65 -5.28
CA TRP A 163 5.57 -15.04 -6.69
C TRP A 163 5.11 -16.49 -6.90
N ALA A 164 5.59 -17.44 -6.09
CA ALA A 164 5.21 -18.84 -6.13
C ALA A 164 3.70 -19.02 -5.89
N MET A 165 3.16 -18.31 -4.90
CA MET A 165 1.71 -18.24 -4.66
C MET A 165 0.99 -17.63 -5.86
N SER A 166 1.51 -16.56 -6.45
CA SER A 166 0.94 -15.94 -7.65
C SER A 166 0.95 -16.89 -8.85
N CYS A 167 1.98 -17.74 -9.02
CA CYS A 167 2.01 -18.76 -10.06
C CYS A 167 0.97 -19.87 -9.81
N ASN A 168 0.79 -20.29 -8.56
CA ASN A 168 -0.26 -21.23 -8.19
C ASN A 168 -1.65 -20.64 -8.46
N THR A 169 -1.86 -19.37 -8.08
CA THR A 169 -3.12 -18.65 -8.30
C THR A 169 -3.42 -18.39 -9.77
N LEU A 170 -2.44 -17.90 -10.55
CA LEU A 170 -2.66 -17.48 -11.94
C LEU A 170 -2.65 -18.65 -12.94
N TYR A 171 -1.92 -19.73 -12.65
CA TYR A 171 -1.69 -20.81 -13.61
C TYR A 171 -2.05 -22.20 -13.09
N GLY A 172 -2.52 -22.34 -11.84
CA GLY A 172 -2.78 -23.65 -11.23
C GLY A 172 -1.51 -24.49 -11.03
N ILE A 173 -0.34 -23.85 -11.07
CA ILE A 173 0.95 -24.53 -10.93
C ILE A 173 1.40 -24.42 -9.48
N ASP A 174 1.22 -25.49 -8.72
CA ASP A 174 1.84 -25.62 -7.40
C ASP A 174 3.35 -25.86 -7.57
N VAL A 175 4.07 -24.75 -7.72
CA VAL A 175 5.52 -24.73 -7.87
C VAL A 175 6.26 -25.31 -6.66
N TRP A 176 5.61 -25.46 -5.50
CA TRP A 176 6.22 -26.07 -4.30
C TRP A 176 6.19 -27.59 -4.31
N ARG A 177 5.21 -28.20 -5.00
CA ARG A 177 5.02 -29.67 -4.98
C ARG A 177 5.62 -30.41 -6.18
N LYS A 178 5.74 -29.79 -7.37
CA LYS A 178 6.34 -30.43 -8.56
C LYS A 178 7.04 -29.42 -9.49
N PRO A 179 8.28 -29.66 -9.97
CA PRO A 179 8.95 -28.80 -10.94
C PRO A 179 8.24 -28.83 -12.31
N LEU A 180 8.36 -27.72 -13.07
CA LEU A 180 7.79 -27.56 -14.42
C LEU A 180 8.16 -28.74 -15.33
N GLY A 181 7.22 -29.65 -15.61
CA GLY A 181 7.39 -30.74 -16.60
C GLY A 181 6.81 -32.14 -16.27
N ALA A 182 6.19 -32.37 -15.11
CA ALA A 182 5.60 -33.68 -14.77
C ALA A 182 4.06 -33.73 -14.99
N PRO A 183 3.49 -34.88 -15.44
CA PRO A 183 2.03 -35.02 -15.62
C PRO A 183 1.26 -35.08 -14.28
N TYR A 184 0.02 -34.59 -14.30
CA TYR A 184 -0.85 -34.36 -13.14
C TYR A 184 -1.86 -35.49 -12.88
N GLU A 185 -2.02 -35.86 -11.61
CA GLU A 185 -3.18 -36.57 -11.04
C GLU A 185 -3.61 -35.83 -9.77
N CYS A 186 -4.92 -35.74 -9.51
CA CYS A 186 -5.53 -34.89 -8.49
C CYS A 186 -5.83 -35.66 -7.18
N LYS A 187 -5.54 -35.08 -6.00
CA LYS A 187 -6.06 -35.51 -4.68
C LYS A 187 -6.25 -34.38 -3.65
N GLU A 188 -7.47 -34.37 -3.10
CA GLU A 188 -8.03 -34.04 -1.75
C GLU A 188 -7.37 -33.01 -0.80
N GLY A 189 -8.05 -31.86 -0.64
CA GLY A 189 -8.82 -31.44 0.55
C GLY A 189 -8.14 -31.09 1.89
N LEU A 190 -8.30 -29.84 2.36
CA LEU A 190 -8.02 -29.37 3.74
C LEU A 190 -9.33 -29.19 4.53
N SER A 191 -9.33 -29.52 5.82
CA SER A 191 -10.47 -29.59 6.75
C SER A 191 -10.99 -28.22 7.24
N ILE A 192 -12.32 -28.09 7.38
CA ILE A 192 -13.06 -26.98 8.01
C ILE A 192 -13.30 -27.28 9.52
N ILE A 193 -13.73 -26.25 10.26
CA ILE A 193 -13.80 -26.08 11.73
C ILE A 193 -14.69 -27.12 12.44
N SER A 194 -14.28 -27.49 13.66
CA SER A 194 -14.91 -28.40 14.62
C SER A 194 -16.37 -28.10 14.97
N ASP A 195 -17.20 -29.13 14.83
CA ASP A 195 -18.55 -29.40 15.38
C ASP A 195 -18.73 -28.88 16.83
N ASP A 196 -19.86 -28.21 17.11
CA ASP A 196 -20.27 -27.73 18.44
C ASP A 196 -21.25 -28.66 19.17
N GLY A 197 -21.63 -29.79 18.53
CA GLY A 197 -22.33 -30.91 19.13
C GLY A 197 -23.83 -30.71 19.32
N ASP A 198 -24.45 -29.78 18.60
CA ASP A 198 -25.89 -29.54 18.71
C ASP A 198 -26.71 -30.53 17.83
N PRO A 199 -27.59 -31.37 18.43
CA PRO A 199 -28.30 -32.44 17.73
C PRO A 199 -29.41 -31.96 16.76
N GLU A 200 -29.74 -30.66 16.73
CA GLU A 200 -30.65 -30.10 15.72
C GLU A 200 -29.97 -29.78 14.37
N TRP A 201 -28.66 -30.03 14.26
CA TRP A 201 -27.83 -29.64 13.12
C TRP A 201 -27.40 -30.87 12.33
N VAL A 202 -27.41 -30.77 11.00
CA VAL A 202 -26.90 -31.81 10.11
C VAL A 202 -25.76 -31.20 9.30
N ASP A 203 -24.54 -31.65 9.60
CA ASP A 203 -23.35 -31.19 8.87
C ASP A 203 -23.40 -31.61 7.41
N VAL A 204 -22.94 -30.73 6.51
CA VAL A 204 -22.83 -31.00 5.08
C VAL A 204 -22.02 -32.27 4.80
N GLU A 205 -21.09 -32.62 5.69
CA GLU A 205 -20.22 -33.79 5.61
C GLU A 205 -20.91 -35.09 6.05
N THR A 206 -22.02 -35.02 6.80
CA THR A 206 -22.78 -36.20 7.28
C THR A 206 -23.99 -36.55 6.41
N ILE A 207 -24.37 -35.67 5.48
CA ILE A 207 -25.36 -36.01 4.46
C ILE A 207 -24.67 -36.92 3.45
N GLU A 208 -24.91 -38.24 3.55
CA GLU A 208 -24.71 -39.16 2.42
C GLU A 208 -25.93 -38.99 1.50
N PRO A 209 -25.83 -38.20 0.41
CA PRO A 209 -26.97 -38.11 -0.49
C PRO A 209 -27.22 -39.49 -1.14
N PRO A 210 -28.48 -39.78 -1.54
CA PRO A 210 -28.75 -40.89 -2.43
C PRO A 210 -27.79 -40.83 -3.63
N SER A 211 -27.21 -41.95 -4.02
CA SER A 211 -26.38 -42.04 -5.22
C SER A 211 -27.26 -41.73 -6.44
N TYR A 212 -27.25 -40.47 -6.89
CA TYR A 212 -27.80 -40.11 -8.20
C TYR A 212 -26.68 -40.35 -9.20
N GLU A 213 -26.90 -41.23 -10.18
CA GLU A 213 -25.89 -41.64 -11.17
C GLU A 213 -25.59 -40.55 -12.24
N ASP A 214 -26.11 -39.33 -12.10
CA ASP A 214 -26.02 -38.28 -13.11
C ASP A 214 -25.50 -36.97 -12.51
N ASP A 215 -24.30 -36.54 -12.96
CA ASP A 215 -23.65 -35.28 -12.58
C ASP A 215 -24.38 -34.03 -13.11
N ASN A 216 -25.45 -34.22 -13.91
CA ASN A 216 -26.30 -33.15 -14.44
C ASN A 216 -27.64 -33.12 -13.72
N LEU A 217 -27.70 -32.43 -12.58
CA LEU A 217 -28.98 -32.08 -11.96
C LEU A 217 -29.66 -30.98 -12.79
N PRO A 218 -30.84 -31.24 -13.40
CA PRO A 218 -31.59 -30.19 -14.10
C PRO A 218 -32.05 -29.11 -13.09
N ASP A 219 -32.07 -27.84 -13.51
CA ASP A 219 -32.41 -26.67 -12.67
C ASP A 219 -33.68 -26.85 -11.82
N MET A 220 -34.66 -27.61 -12.33
CA MET A 220 -35.91 -27.90 -11.64
C MET A 220 -35.73 -28.74 -10.37
N ASN A 221 -34.63 -29.48 -10.24
CA ASN A 221 -34.31 -30.30 -9.06
C ASN A 221 -33.57 -29.50 -7.97
N VAL A 222 -33.11 -28.27 -8.28
CA VAL A 222 -32.53 -27.33 -7.32
C VAL A 222 -33.62 -26.70 -6.45
N TRP A 223 -34.84 -26.63 -6.97
CA TRP A 223 -36.01 -26.06 -6.30
C TRP A 223 -36.87 -27.18 -5.74
N GLU A 224 -37.18 -27.10 -4.44
CA GLU A 224 -38.09 -28.06 -3.82
C GLU A 224 -39.54 -27.58 -3.93
N ILE A 225 -40.44 -28.47 -4.33
CA ILE A 225 -41.87 -28.15 -4.50
C ILE A 225 -42.60 -28.07 -3.14
N ASN A 226 -42.04 -28.70 -2.10
CA ASN A 226 -42.60 -28.74 -0.76
C ASN A 226 -41.72 -27.94 0.23
N GLU A 227 -42.32 -27.35 1.27
CA GLU A 227 -41.57 -26.68 2.34
C GLU A 227 -40.72 -27.71 3.10
N ASN A 228 -39.41 -27.62 2.93
CA ASN A 228 -38.42 -28.49 3.56
C ASN A 228 -37.80 -27.84 4.81
N PRO A 229 -36.99 -28.59 5.59
CA PRO A 229 -36.16 -28.03 6.64
C PRO A 229 -35.34 -26.86 6.12
N GLU A 230 -35.14 -25.86 6.97
CA GLU A 230 -34.52 -24.63 6.57
C GLU A 230 -33.01 -24.80 6.43
N ILE A 231 -32.51 -24.50 5.24
CA ILE A 231 -31.09 -24.59 4.91
C ILE A 231 -30.43 -23.25 5.22
N PHE A 232 -29.29 -23.32 5.89
CA PHE A 232 -28.39 -22.19 6.11
C PHE A 232 -27.08 -22.42 5.35
N VAL A 233 -26.64 -21.42 4.59
CA VAL A 233 -25.34 -21.44 3.90
C VAL A 233 -24.50 -20.27 4.40
N ASP A 234 -23.39 -20.56 5.06
CA ASP A 234 -22.44 -19.58 5.54
C ASP A 234 -21.34 -19.35 4.51
N ILE A 235 -21.24 -18.12 4.05
CA ILE A 235 -20.29 -17.69 3.03
C ILE A 235 -19.26 -16.76 3.68
N PRO A 236 -18.04 -17.23 3.95
CA PRO A 236 -16.99 -16.38 4.52
C PRO A 236 -16.58 -15.30 3.52
N GLU A 237 -16.56 -14.05 3.95
CA GLU A 237 -16.10 -12.90 3.17
C GLU A 237 -14.58 -12.97 3.00
N LYS A 238 -14.13 -13.20 1.76
CA LYS A 238 -12.71 -13.30 1.41
C LYS A 238 -12.06 -11.95 1.15
N SER A 239 -12.81 -10.85 1.16
CA SER A 239 -12.27 -9.51 1.00
C SER A 239 -11.19 -9.20 2.04
N TRP A 240 -10.03 -8.74 1.55
CA TRP A 240 -8.90 -8.29 2.36
C TRP A 240 -9.25 -7.16 3.35
N TYR A 241 -10.33 -6.43 3.09
CA TYR A 241 -10.83 -5.37 3.95
C TYR A 241 -11.87 -5.83 4.99
N ARG A 242 -12.41 -7.05 4.88
CA ARG A 242 -13.50 -7.59 5.71
C ARG A 242 -13.20 -9.02 6.16
N LYS A 243 -11.93 -9.27 6.51
CA LYS A 243 -11.46 -10.59 6.93
C LYS A 243 -12.20 -11.04 8.19
N GLY A 244 -13.03 -12.08 8.06
CA GLY A 244 -13.79 -12.68 9.17
C GLY A 244 -15.29 -12.39 9.19
N ASP A 245 -15.82 -11.57 8.27
CA ASP A 245 -17.28 -11.46 8.10
C ASP A 245 -17.84 -12.72 7.40
N VAL A 246 -19.08 -13.11 7.70
CA VAL A 246 -19.77 -14.27 7.08
C VAL A 246 -21.16 -13.83 6.63
N TYR A 247 -21.50 -14.09 5.37
CA TYR A 247 -22.87 -13.92 4.85
C TYR A 247 -23.63 -15.23 5.02
N ARG A 248 -24.72 -15.22 5.81
CA ARG A 248 -25.59 -16.38 6.02
C ARG A 248 -26.82 -16.27 5.12
N ILE A 249 -26.97 -17.19 4.18
CA ILE A 249 -28.19 -17.34 3.36
C ILE A 249 -29.12 -18.33 4.08
N ARG A 250 -30.40 -17.99 4.19
CA ARG A 250 -31.44 -18.82 4.81
C ARG A 250 -32.54 -19.11 3.79
N THR A 251 -32.91 -20.37 3.59
CA THR A 251 -33.91 -20.75 2.58
C THR A 251 -34.65 -22.02 2.96
N LYS A 252 -35.94 -22.11 2.61
CA LYS A 252 -36.78 -23.31 2.75
C LYS A 252 -37.18 -23.95 1.40
N CYS A 253 -36.79 -23.30 0.30
CA CYS A 253 -37.28 -23.62 -1.04
C CYS A 253 -36.20 -24.25 -1.93
N LEU A 254 -34.97 -24.37 -1.41
CA LEU A 254 -33.85 -24.96 -2.14
C LEU A 254 -33.65 -26.38 -1.64
N SER A 255 -33.45 -27.32 -2.57
CA SER A 255 -33.21 -28.72 -2.23
C SER A 255 -31.76 -28.91 -1.73
N PRO A 256 -31.46 -29.96 -0.95
CA PRO A 256 -30.10 -30.33 -0.58
C PRO A 256 -29.17 -30.55 -1.79
N ALA A 257 -29.73 -30.77 -2.99
CA ALA A 257 -28.96 -30.87 -4.23
C ALA A 257 -28.23 -29.56 -4.58
N LEU A 258 -28.77 -28.40 -4.16
CA LEU A 258 -28.10 -27.11 -4.29
C LEU A 258 -26.74 -27.10 -3.58
N LEU A 259 -26.58 -27.79 -2.44
CA LEU A 259 -25.33 -27.77 -1.68
C LEU A 259 -24.17 -28.42 -2.45
N ARG A 260 -24.46 -29.41 -3.30
CA ARG A 260 -23.48 -30.01 -4.23
C ARG A 260 -23.11 -29.02 -5.34
N SER A 261 -24.11 -28.45 -6.02
CA SER A 261 -23.85 -27.42 -7.02
C SER A 261 -23.15 -26.19 -6.43
N TYR A 262 -23.47 -25.81 -5.19
CA TYR A 262 -22.81 -24.73 -4.47
C TYR A 262 -21.35 -25.06 -4.20
N LYS A 263 -21.02 -26.28 -3.75
CA LYS A 263 -19.63 -26.70 -3.58
C LYS A 263 -18.85 -26.63 -4.90
N ASP A 264 -19.42 -27.14 -5.99
CA ASP A 264 -18.75 -27.11 -7.30
C ASP A 264 -18.67 -25.70 -7.92
N LEU A 265 -19.75 -24.90 -7.83
CA LEU A 265 -19.75 -23.49 -8.27
C LEU A 265 -18.85 -22.62 -7.40
N TRP A 266 -18.73 -22.91 -6.09
CA TRP A 266 -17.98 -22.06 -5.17
C TRP A 266 -16.51 -22.44 -5.09
N GLU A 267 -16.16 -23.73 -5.12
CA GLU A 267 -14.77 -24.16 -5.06
C GLU A 267 -14.07 -24.06 -6.43
N VAL A 268 -14.78 -24.31 -7.55
CA VAL A 268 -14.17 -24.27 -8.89
C VAL A 268 -14.38 -22.93 -9.60
N ASN A 269 -15.50 -22.23 -9.36
CA ASN A 269 -15.80 -20.95 -10.01
C ASN A 269 -15.80 -19.72 -9.10
N ALA A 270 -15.82 -19.83 -7.75
CA ALA A 270 -15.78 -18.59 -6.95
C ALA A 270 -14.42 -17.91 -7.04
N VAL A 271 -13.30 -18.62 -7.18
CA VAL A 271 -12.00 -17.97 -7.32
C VAL A 271 -11.98 -17.12 -8.60
N SER A 272 -12.40 -17.67 -9.74
CA SER A 272 -12.45 -16.93 -11.01
C SER A 272 -13.50 -15.82 -10.99
N PHE A 273 -14.66 -16.04 -10.35
CA PHE A 273 -15.71 -15.03 -10.20
C PHE A 273 -15.28 -13.88 -9.27
N TYR A 274 -14.70 -14.19 -8.10
CA TYR A 274 -14.18 -13.17 -7.18
C TYR A 274 -13.00 -12.43 -7.79
N GLU A 275 -12.10 -13.10 -8.50
CA GLU A 275 -11.02 -12.43 -9.22
C GLU A 275 -11.56 -11.49 -10.30
N ALA A 276 -12.55 -11.93 -11.07
CA ALA A 276 -13.22 -11.09 -12.05
C ALA A 276 -13.93 -9.90 -11.39
N LEU A 277 -14.60 -10.11 -10.26
CA LEU A 277 -15.30 -9.09 -9.50
C LEU A 277 -14.31 -8.07 -8.90
N MET A 278 -13.24 -8.53 -8.26
CA MET A 278 -12.20 -7.69 -7.67
C MET A 278 -11.42 -6.92 -8.74
N LEU A 279 -11.15 -7.56 -9.89
CA LEU A 279 -10.54 -6.89 -11.04
C LEU A 279 -11.47 -5.82 -11.62
N ALA A 280 -12.76 -6.12 -11.77
CA ALA A 280 -13.76 -5.17 -12.23
C ALA A 280 -13.91 -3.99 -11.26
N GLN A 281 -13.91 -4.26 -9.95
CA GLN A 281 -13.94 -3.20 -8.93
C GLN A 281 -12.69 -2.31 -9.02
N LYS A 282 -11.50 -2.92 -9.08
CA LYS A 282 -10.23 -2.18 -9.23
C LYS A 282 -10.24 -1.32 -10.50
N GLN A 283 -10.74 -1.85 -11.61
CA GLN A 283 -10.88 -1.12 -12.87
C GLN A 283 -11.84 0.08 -12.76
N ILE A 284 -12.96 -0.08 -12.06
CA ILE A 284 -13.90 1.02 -11.78
C ILE A 284 -13.22 2.08 -10.91
N GLU A 285 -12.49 1.68 -9.86
CA GLU A 285 -11.79 2.63 -8.98
C GLU A 285 -10.71 3.44 -9.73
N ILE A 286 -9.95 2.80 -10.62
CA ILE A 286 -8.99 3.49 -11.50
C ILE A 286 -9.72 4.44 -12.45
N TYR A 287 -10.83 4.00 -13.05
CA TYR A 287 -11.63 4.84 -13.93
C TYR A 287 -12.21 6.06 -13.20
N VAL A 288 -12.73 5.90 -11.99
CA VAL A 288 -13.22 6.99 -11.13
C VAL A 288 -12.09 7.98 -10.82
N THR A 289 -10.91 7.47 -10.48
CA THR A 289 -9.72 8.31 -10.22
C THR A 289 -9.31 9.09 -11.47
N LEU A 290 -9.32 8.45 -12.64
CA LEU A 290 -9.06 9.11 -13.92
C LEU A 290 -10.08 10.21 -14.22
N GLN A 291 -11.37 9.93 -14.02
CA GLN A 291 -12.40 10.95 -14.17
C GLN A 291 -12.16 12.14 -13.23
N GLN A 292 -11.82 11.88 -11.97
CA GLN A 292 -11.52 12.94 -11.01
C GLN A 292 -10.31 13.79 -11.45
N GLU A 293 -9.25 13.15 -11.95
CA GLU A 293 -8.01 13.82 -12.36
C GLU A 293 -8.13 14.61 -13.67
N ILE A 294 -9.05 14.22 -14.56
CA ILE A 294 -9.10 14.71 -15.96
C ILE A 294 -10.39 15.47 -16.28
N CYS A 295 -11.54 15.03 -15.77
CA CYS A 295 -12.85 15.47 -16.26
C CYS A 295 -13.42 16.69 -15.52
N TYR A 296 -12.88 17.02 -14.34
CA TYR A 296 -13.43 18.05 -13.46
C TYR A 296 -12.38 19.09 -13.13
N ASP A 297 -12.83 20.33 -13.02
CA ASP A 297 -12.00 21.39 -12.49
C ASP A 297 -11.74 21.12 -11.01
N TYR A 298 -10.51 21.33 -10.53
CA TYR A 298 -10.17 21.01 -9.15
C TYR A 298 -11.01 21.80 -8.13
N ARG A 299 -11.58 22.95 -8.54
CA ARG A 299 -12.45 23.82 -7.73
C ARG A 299 -13.87 23.29 -7.58
N ASP A 300 -14.31 22.41 -8.47
CA ASP A 300 -15.68 21.91 -8.54
C ASP A 300 -15.68 20.40 -8.83
N GLN A 301 -15.05 19.64 -7.93
CA GLN A 301 -15.02 18.18 -8.03
C GLN A 301 -16.26 17.58 -7.38
N PRO A 302 -16.97 16.66 -8.06
CA PRO A 302 -18.01 15.87 -7.43
C PRO A 302 -17.44 15.01 -6.30
N SER A 303 -18.31 14.59 -5.37
CA SER A 303 -17.91 13.62 -4.36
C SER A 303 -17.48 12.30 -5.00
N TYR A 304 -16.55 11.58 -4.37
CA TYR A 304 -16.12 10.26 -4.85
C TYR A 304 -17.30 9.31 -5.06
N GLN A 305 -18.27 9.30 -4.14
CA GLN A 305 -19.49 8.49 -4.25
C GLN A 305 -20.27 8.81 -5.54
N THR A 306 -20.45 10.10 -5.84
CA THR A 306 -21.11 10.54 -7.06
C THR A 306 -20.36 10.08 -8.31
N LEU A 307 -19.03 10.17 -8.31
CA LEU A 307 -18.20 9.68 -9.42
C LEU A 307 -18.31 8.17 -9.59
N TYR A 308 -18.33 7.44 -8.48
CA TYR A 308 -18.45 5.98 -8.45
C TYR A 308 -19.81 5.52 -9.00
N ASP A 309 -20.91 6.13 -8.55
CA ASP A 309 -22.26 5.84 -9.04
C ASP A 309 -22.37 6.15 -10.54
N ASN A 310 -21.84 7.30 -10.98
CA ASN A 310 -21.78 7.67 -12.39
C ASN A 310 -20.93 6.70 -13.22
N ALA A 311 -19.83 6.20 -12.67
CA ALA A 311 -19.01 5.19 -13.33
C ALA A 311 -19.81 3.90 -13.50
N ILE A 312 -20.45 3.39 -12.44
CA ILE A 312 -21.31 2.20 -12.53
C ILE A 312 -22.37 2.37 -13.62
N ASP A 313 -23.06 3.51 -13.66
CA ASP A 313 -24.09 3.77 -14.67
C ASP A 313 -23.51 3.92 -16.08
N SER A 314 -22.32 4.53 -16.22
CA SER A 314 -21.59 4.56 -17.49
C SER A 314 -21.26 3.15 -17.98
N PHE A 315 -20.73 2.27 -17.11
CA PHE A 315 -20.40 0.89 -17.47
C PHE A 315 -21.64 0.07 -17.85
N LYS A 316 -22.78 0.30 -17.19
CA LYS A 316 -24.06 -0.32 -17.55
C LYS A 316 -24.61 0.17 -18.88
N THR A 317 -24.54 1.48 -19.16
CA THR A 317 -25.20 2.10 -20.32
C THR A 317 -24.34 2.18 -21.58
N MET A 318 -23.01 2.15 -21.44
CA MET A 318 -22.06 2.19 -22.57
C MET A 318 -21.48 0.81 -22.82
N THR A 319 -22.20 0.04 -23.63
CA THR A 319 -21.77 -1.30 -24.04
C THR A 319 -20.57 -1.24 -25.00
N PRO A 320 -19.72 -2.28 -25.04
CA PRO A 320 -18.61 -2.37 -26.01
C PRO A 320 -19.03 -2.11 -27.47
N HIS A 321 -20.20 -2.61 -27.90
CA HIS A 321 -20.73 -2.34 -29.24
C HIS A 321 -21.05 -0.85 -29.46
N LYS A 322 -21.58 -0.16 -28.45
CA LYS A 322 -21.87 1.27 -28.53
C LYS A 322 -20.58 2.11 -28.62
N LEU A 323 -19.56 1.76 -27.84
CA LEU A 323 -18.25 2.42 -27.91
C LEU A 323 -17.60 2.21 -29.29
N LYS A 324 -17.61 0.97 -29.80
CA LYS A 324 -17.08 0.65 -31.14
C LYS A 324 -17.82 1.42 -32.24
N ARG A 325 -19.16 1.41 -32.24
CA ARG A 325 -19.97 2.20 -33.19
C ARG A 325 -19.66 3.70 -33.07
N GLY A 326 -19.45 4.19 -31.85
CA GLY A 326 -19.06 5.58 -31.60
C GLY A 326 -17.71 5.93 -32.21
N LEU A 327 -16.74 5.04 -32.11
CA LEU A 327 -15.45 5.16 -32.75
C LEU A 327 -15.57 5.16 -34.29
N ASP A 328 -16.32 4.22 -34.86
CA ASP A 328 -16.54 4.12 -36.32
C ASP A 328 -17.19 5.39 -36.89
N LEU A 329 -18.11 5.99 -36.12
CA LEU A 329 -18.82 7.23 -36.49
C LEU A 329 -18.09 8.50 -36.07
N ARG A 330 -16.90 8.40 -35.44
CA ARG A 330 -16.13 9.50 -34.86
C ARG A 330 -16.94 10.42 -33.94
N LEU A 331 -17.73 9.83 -33.05
CA LEU A 331 -18.51 10.56 -32.05
C LEU A 331 -17.62 10.87 -30.84
N ALA A 332 -17.27 12.15 -30.66
CA ALA A 332 -16.31 12.58 -29.64
C ALA A 332 -16.60 12.04 -28.23
N PRO A 333 -17.85 12.06 -27.70
CA PRO A 333 -18.11 11.56 -26.35
C PRO A 333 -17.79 10.06 -26.20
N LEU A 334 -18.06 9.26 -27.22
CA LEU A 334 -17.83 7.81 -27.20
C LEU A 334 -16.36 7.47 -27.44
N MET A 335 -15.65 8.24 -28.27
CA MET A 335 -14.20 8.12 -28.42
C MET A 335 -13.47 8.47 -27.12
N PHE A 336 -13.90 9.55 -26.46
CA PHE A 336 -13.35 9.96 -25.17
C PHE A 336 -13.63 8.91 -24.08
N GLU A 337 -14.85 8.41 -23.98
CA GLU A 337 -15.21 7.35 -23.02
C GLU A 337 -14.44 6.05 -23.28
N LEU A 338 -14.31 5.63 -24.55
CA LEU A 338 -13.47 4.49 -24.93
C LEU A 338 -12.02 4.73 -24.49
N SER A 339 -11.53 5.96 -24.65
CA SER A 339 -10.16 6.31 -24.28
C SER A 339 -9.92 6.23 -22.77
N LEU A 340 -10.84 6.78 -21.96
CA LEU A 340 -10.75 6.68 -20.50
C LEU A 340 -10.78 5.22 -20.02
N ARG A 341 -11.62 4.37 -20.62
CA ARG A 341 -11.64 2.93 -20.28
C ARG A 341 -10.37 2.22 -20.71
N GLY A 342 -9.81 2.58 -21.86
CA GLY A 342 -8.49 2.11 -22.30
C GLY A 342 -7.41 2.44 -21.28
N LEU A 343 -7.37 3.69 -20.80
CA LEU A 343 -6.39 4.14 -19.79
C LEU A 343 -6.58 3.48 -18.42
N ALA A 344 -7.82 3.15 -18.07
CA ALA A 344 -8.17 2.43 -16.85
C ALA A 344 -7.94 0.91 -16.95
N GLU A 345 -7.48 0.42 -18.10
CA GLU A 345 -7.38 -1.01 -18.43
C GLU A 345 -8.71 -1.75 -18.22
N SER A 346 -9.83 -1.04 -18.36
CA SER A 346 -11.19 -1.50 -18.07
C SER A 346 -11.98 -1.85 -19.34
N LEU A 347 -11.29 -2.03 -20.46
CA LEU A 347 -11.92 -2.46 -21.71
C LEU A 347 -12.38 -3.93 -21.58
N PRO A 348 -13.65 -4.23 -21.89
CA PRO A 348 -14.15 -5.59 -21.96
C PRO A 348 -13.25 -6.50 -22.81
N LYS A 349 -12.75 -7.58 -22.22
CA LYS A 349 -12.13 -8.70 -22.95
C LYS A 349 -13.18 -9.20 -23.96
N GLY A 350 -12.95 -8.99 -25.25
CA GLY A 350 -13.90 -9.35 -26.31
C GLY A 350 -14.47 -8.19 -27.12
N MET A 351 -14.05 -6.93 -26.90
CA MET A 351 -14.47 -5.81 -27.77
C MET A 351 -14.03 -5.98 -29.25
N GLY A 352 -13.21 -6.99 -29.58
CA GLY A 352 -12.73 -7.26 -30.94
C GLY A 352 -11.98 -6.08 -31.55
N CYS A 353 -11.52 -5.17 -30.69
CA CYS A 353 -10.86 -3.93 -31.02
C CYS A 353 -9.74 -3.79 -29.99
N PRO A 354 -8.54 -4.37 -30.26
CA PRO A 354 -7.36 -4.01 -29.50
C PRO A 354 -7.09 -2.55 -29.84
N VAL A 355 -7.55 -1.64 -28.98
CA VAL A 355 -7.16 -0.24 -29.11
C VAL A 355 -5.76 -0.18 -28.55
N GLU A 356 -4.77 -0.06 -29.43
CA GLU A 356 -3.39 0.07 -29.00
C GLU A 356 -3.23 1.39 -28.24
N PRO A 357 -2.31 1.50 -27.27
CA PRO A 357 -2.09 2.74 -26.53
C PRO A 357 -1.87 3.97 -27.43
N MET A 358 -1.26 3.78 -28.61
CA MET A 358 -1.06 4.83 -29.61
C MET A 358 -2.37 5.32 -30.24
N ASP A 359 -3.35 4.42 -30.44
CA ASP A 359 -4.66 4.79 -30.96
C ASP A 359 -5.40 5.68 -29.96
N LEU A 360 -5.26 5.42 -28.66
CA LEU A 360 -5.85 6.26 -27.60
C LEU A 360 -5.35 7.70 -27.67
N ILE A 361 -4.03 7.88 -27.86
CA ILE A 361 -3.41 9.20 -28.01
C ILE A 361 -3.97 9.89 -29.26
N GLN A 362 -4.08 9.17 -30.38
CA GLN A 362 -4.63 9.73 -31.61
C GLN A 362 -6.10 10.15 -31.44
N TYR A 363 -6.93 9.30 -30.84
CA TYR A 363 -8.34 9.61 -30.60
C TYR A 363 -8.51 10.82 -29.67
N LEU A 364 -7.73 10.90 -28.60
CA LEU A 364 -7.75 12.04 -27.69
C LEU A 364 -7.24 13.33 -28.36
N ALA A 365 -6.21 13.26 -29.20
CA ALA A 365 -5.74 14.40 -29.97
C ALA A 365 -6.81 14.93 -30.92
N GLU A 366 -7.49 14.04 -31.64
CA GLU A 366 -8.59 14.41 -32.53
C GLU A 366 -9.79 14.99 -31.77
N VAL A 367 -10.17 14.38 -30.64
CA VAL A 367 -11.24 14.93 -29.76
C VAL A 367 -10.82 16.28 -29.19
N GLY A 368 -9.55 16.47 -28.84
CA GLY A 368 -8.97 17.74 -28.38
C GLY A 368 -8.92 18.83 -29.46
N GLY A 369 -9.23 18.49 -30.72
CA GLY A 369 -9.18 19.43 -31.84
C GLY A 369 -7.77 19.66 -32.39
N MET A 370 -6.82 18.76 -32.10
CA MET A 370 -5.49 18.82 -32.69
C MET A 370 -5.56 18.37 -34.16
N PRO A 371 -4.99 19.13 -35.11
CA PRO A 371 -5.07 18.82 -36.53
C PRO A 371 -4.18 17.62 -36.85
N HIS A 372 -4.76 16.42 -36.89
CA HIS A 372 -4.02 15.22 -37.25
C HIS A 372 -4.41 14.66 -38.63
N HIS A 373 -5.65 14.87 -39.09
CA HIS A 373 -6.15 14.44 -40.42
C HIS A 373 -7.39 15.26 -40.85
N ASP A 374 -7.72 15.28 -42.15
CA ASP A 374 -8.92 15.93 -42.74
C ASP A 374 -10.28 15.35 -42.28
N LYS A 375 -10.28 14.48 -41.27
CA LYS A 375 -11.49 13.79 -40.80
C LYS A 375 -12.10 14.54 -39.63
N HIS A 376 -13.30 15.09 -39.86
CA HIS A 376 -14.09 15.79 -38.85
C HIS A 376 -14.53 14.86 -37.72
N VAL A 377 -14.34 15.28 -36.47
CA VAL A 377 -14.90 14.62 -35.27
C VAL A 377 -16.21 15.30 -34.90
N TYR A 378 -17.27 14.51 -34.73
CA TYR A 378 -18.61 15.04 -34.45
C TYR A 378 -18.86 15.21 -32.94
N TYR A 379 -19.62 16.24 -32.58
CA TYR A 379 -20.09 16.51 -31.20
C TYR A 379 -18.98 16.75 -30.16
N ALA A 380 -17.83 17.28 -30.59
CA ALA A 380 -16.77 17.71 -29.68
C ALA A 380 -17.09 19.09 -29.07
N ASP A 381 -17.89 19.12 -28.00
CA ASP A 381 -18.15 20.34 -27.24
C ASP A 381 -16.86 20.89 -26.60
N PRO A 382 -16.75 22.21 -26.33
CA PRO A 382 -15.51 22.81 -25.83
C PRO A 382 -14.98 22.17 -24.54
N ILE A 383 -15.84 21.78 -23.61
CA ILE A 383 -15.42 21.15 -22.35
C ILE A 383 -14.84 19.77 -22.63
N LEU A 384 -15.48 18.98 -23.49
CA LEU A 384 -14.99 17.67 -23.89
C LEU A 384 -13.62 17.73 -24.56
N ARG A 385 -13.37 18.76 -25.38
CA ARG A 385 -12.03 19.00 -25.97
C ARG A 385 -10.98 19.23 -24.89
N LEU A 386 -11.29 20.07 -23.90
CA LEU A 386 -10.40 20.34 -22.78
C LEU A 386 -10.15 19.09 -21.92
N ARG A 387 -11.16 18.25 -21.71
CA ARG A 387 -10.99 16.95 -21.03
C ARG A 387 -10.08 16.01 -21.80
N ALA A 388 -10.18 15.98 -23.14
CA ALA A 388 -9.29 15.18 -23.97
C ALA A 388 -7.84 15.69 -23.91
N VAL A 389 -7.63 17.01 -23.92
CA VAL A 389 -6.32 17.64 -23.69
C VAL A 389 -5.75 17.27 -22.31
N ALA A 390 -6.59 17.27 -21.27
CA ALA A 390 -6.19 16.82 -19.93
C ALA A 390 -5.81 15.34 -19.88
N ALA A 391 -6.53 14.48 -20.61
CA ALA A 391 -6.18 13.06 -20.73
C ALA A 391 -4.83 12.86 -21.43
N LEU A 392 -4.53 13.65 -22.48
CA LEU A 392 -3.20 13.65 -23.11
C LEU A 392 -2.11 14.08 -22.12
N GLY A 393 -2.33 15.15 -21.36
CA GLY A 393 -1.43 15.58 -20.29
C GLY A 393 -1.17 14.45 -19.28
N TRP A 394 -2.22 13.73 -18.88
CA TRP A 394 -2.12 12.58 -18.00
C TRP A 394 -1.30 11.42 -18.59
N ILE A 395 -1.53 11.07 -19.86
CA ILE A 395 -0.78 10.03 -20.57
C ILE A 395 0.71 10.37 -20.62
N PHE A 396 1.06 11.59 -21.05
CA PHE A 396 2.46 12.01 -21.13
C PHE A 396 3.11 12.05 -19.74
N PHE A 397 2.39 12.52 -18.73
CA PHE A 397 2.87 12.49 -17.35
C PHE A 397 3.16 11.06 -16.88
N ARG A 398 2.24 10.12 -17.10
CA ARG A 398 2.42 8.71 -16.72
C ARG A 398 3.56 8.04 -17.49
N GLN A 399 3.64 8.29 -18.80
CA GLN A 399 4.70 7.74 -19.66
C GLN A 399 6.08 8.22 -19.19
N PHE A 400 6.19 9.48 -18.74
CA PHE A 400 7.41 9.99 -18.14
C PHE A 400 7.84 9.16 -16.93
N PHE A 401 6.93 8.86 -15.98
CA PHE A 401 7.25 8.03 -14.79
C PHE A 401 7.48 6.55 -15.06
N TRP A 402 7.11 6.06 -16.23
CA TRP A 402 7.38 4.69 -16.66
C TRP A 402 8.64 4.57 -17.51
N SER A 403 9.26 5.69 -17.86
CA SER A 403 10.54 5.69 -18.55
C SER A 403 11.63 5.17 -17.61
N PRO A 404 12.45 4.18 -18.02
CA PRO A 404 13.51 3.62 -17.18
C PRO A 404 14.68 4.59 -16.94
N TYR A 405 14.63 5.81 -17.49
CA TYR A 405 15.73 6.78 -17.48
C TYR A 405 15.46 7.99 -16.57
N LEU A 406 14.67 7.82 -15.50
CA LEU A 406 14.25 8.91 -14.61
C LEU A 406 15.35 9.45 -13.68
N ASP A 407 16.51 8.78 -13.65
CA ASP A 407 17.48 8.99 -12.57
C ASP A 407 18.38 10.20 -12.77
N CYS A 408 18.41 10.78 -13.98
CA CYS A 408 19.15 12.03 -14.21
C CYS A 408 18.26 13.13 -14.77
N PHE A 409 18.47 14.34 -14.26
CA PHE A 409 17.79 15.55 -14.71
C PHE A 409 17.96 15.79 -16.21
N GLU A 410 19.11 15.46 -16.77
CA GLU A 410 19.41 15.64 -18.20
C GLU A 410 18.43 14.86 -19.09
N THR A 411 18.05 13.66 -18.66
CA THR A 411 17.01 12.88 -19.36
C THR A 411 15.63 13.48 -19.19
N ALA A 412 15.31 13.99 -17.99
CA ALA A 412 14.05 14.70 -17.77
C ALA A 412 13.95 15.99 -18.60
N HIS A 413 15.05 16.72 -18.73
CA HIS A 413 15.17 17.95 -19.49
C HIS A 413 15.10 17.71 -21.01
N ALA A 414 15.78 16.66 -21.49
CA ALA A 414 15.77 16.28 -22.90
C ALA A 414 14.47 15.55 -23.30
N ALA A 415 13.69 15.06 -22.34
CA ALA A 415 12.44 14.35 -22.61
C ALA A 415 11.41 15.30 -23.21
N SER A 416 11.19 15.18 -24.52
CA SER A 416 10.07 15.83 -25.22
C SER A 416 8.72 15.58 -24.54
N ILE A 417 8.58 14.45 -23.84
CA ILE A 417 7.39 14.05 -23.09
C ILE A 417 7.05 15.05 -21.96
N ILE A 418 8.03 15.52 -21.18
CA ILE A 418 7.72 16.47 -20.09
C ILE A 418 7.31 17.83 -20.65
N LYS A 419 7.92 18.24 -21.77
CA LYS A 419 7.53 19.47 -22.47
C LYS A 419 6.11 19.39 -23.00
N GLN A 420 5.73 18.26 -23.60
CA GLN A 420 4.36 18.03 -24.06
C GLN A 420 3.37 18.05 -22.88
N CYS A 421 3.73 17.43 -21.77
CA CYS A 421 2.93 17.43 -20.55
C CYS A 421 2.68 18.84 -20.00
N ALA A 422 3.73 19.64 -19.84
CA ALA A 422 3.63 21.04 -19.40
C ALA A 422 2.85 21.90 -20.42
N PHE A 423 3.04 21.68 -21.72
CA PHE A 423 2.31 22.37 -22.78
C PHE A 423 0.80 22.09 -22.70
N GLN A 424 0.37 20.84 -22.51
CA GLN A 424 -1.05 20.54 -22.28
C GLN A 424 -1.57 21.25 -21.02
N GLY A 425 -0.77 21.28 -19.95
CA GLY A 425 -1.07 22.03 -18.73
C GLY A 425 -1.29 23.53 -18.98
N GLN A 426 -0.44 24.16 -19.78
CA GLN A 426 -0.56 25.57 -20.18
C GLN A 426 -1.84 25.81 -21.01
N VAL A 427 -2.14 24.95 -21.99
CA VAL A 427 -3.36 25.08 -22.80
C VAL A 427 -4.63 25.04 -21.93
N LEU A 428 -4.65 24.13 -20.95
CA LEU A 428 -5.75 23.99 -19.98
C LEU A 428 -5.87 25.22 -19.08
N ALA A 429 -4.74 25.68 -18.53
CA ALA A 429 -4.67 26.86 -17.67
C ALA A 429 -5.15 28.13 -18.40
N ILE A 430 -4.72 28.37 -19.64
CA ILE A 430 -5.19 29.49 -20.49
C ILE A 430 -6.69 29.40 -20.71
N SER A 431 -7.22 28.20 -20.91
CA SER A 431 -8.64 27.97 -21.13
C SER A 431 -9.48 28.12 -19.85
N GLY A 432 -8.84 28.35 -18.69
CA GLY A 432 -9.50 28.48 -17.40
C GLY A 432 -10.05 27.17 -16.83
N PHE A 433 -9.76 26.02 -17.46
CA PHE A 433 -10.13 24.69 -16.99
C PHE A 433 -8.91 24.03 -16.36
N VAL A 434 -8.93 23.85 -15.04
CA VAL A 434 -7.77 23.38 -14.29
C VAL A 434 -8.11 22.04 -13.64
N PRO A 435 -7.98 20.92 -14.33
CA PRO A 435 -8.17 19.63 -13.71
C PRO A 435 -6.99 19.27 -12.78
N PRO A 436 -7.16 18.37 -11.79
CA PRO A 436 -6.11 18.00 -10.83
C PRO A 436 -4.79 17.58 -11.48
N ILE A 437 -4.83 16.94 -12.66
CA ILE A 437 -3.62 16.58 -13.38
C ILE A 437 -2.73 17.80 -13.71
N VAL A 438 -3.30 18.97 -14.02
CA VAL A 438 -2.53 20.21 -14.26
C VAL A 438 -1.74 20.61 -13.03
N LEU A 439 -2.37 20.56 -11.85
CA LEU A 439 -1.73 20.88 -10.57
C LEU A 439 -0.67 19.85 -10.20
N ARG A 440 -0.89 18.57 -10.52
CA ARG A 440 0.07 17.48 -10.28
C ARG A 440 1.33 17.65 -11.14
N ILE A 441 1.17 18.02 -12.41
CA ILE A 441 2.28 18.31 -13.33
C ILE A 441 3.08 19.50 -12.81
N ALA A 442 2.39 20.62 -12.52
CA ALA A 442 3.03 21.84 -12.00
C ALA A 442 3.75 21.57 -10.67
N GLY A 443 3.10 20.83 -9.77
CA GLY A 443 3.65 20.44 -8.49
C GLY A 443 4.91 19.61 -8.63
N TRP A 444 4.90 18.59 -9.48
CA TRP A 444 6.09 17.80 -9.71
C TRP A 444 7.23 18.65 -10.28
N LEU A 445 6.96 19.50 -11.28
CA LEU A 445 7.95 20.40 -11.87
C LEU A 445 8.52 21.38 -10.84
N SER A 446 7.71 21.87 -9.91
CA SER A 446 8.17 22.76 -8.83
C SER A 446 9.16 22.08 -7.88
N THR A 447 9.10 20.74 -7.77
CA THR A 447 10.02 19.99 -6.91
C THR A 447 11.37 19.73 -7.56
N VAL A 448 11.53 19.99 -8.86
CA VAL A 448 12.78 19.76 -9.62
C VAL A 448 13.94 20.51 -8.97
N GLN A 449 13.72 21.74 -8.52
CA GLN A 449 14.77 22.55 -7.87
C GLN A 449 15.31 21.90 -6.60
N ALA A 450 14.41 21.32 -5.80
CA ALA A 450 14.76 20.62 -4.57
C ALA A 450 15.48 19.29 -4.86
N ARG A 451 15.07 18.58 -5.92
CA ARG A 451 15.63 17.27 -6.30
C ARG A 451 17.02 17.38 -6.92
N TYR A 452 17.24 18.38 -7.76
CA TYR A 452 18.45 18.50 -8.58
C TYR A 452 19.28 19.75 -8.24
N ALA A 453 19.18 20.23 -6.99
CA ALA A 453 20.04 21.23 -6.36
C ALA A 453 20.44 22.41 -7.28
N LYS A 454 19.51 23.37 -7.45
CA LYS A 454 19.60 24.67 -8.19
C LYS A 454 18.97 24.71 -9.58
N LEU A 455 18.31 23.64 -9.99
CA LEU A 455 17.65 23.55 -11.29
C LEU A 455 16.16 23.90 -11.18
N ASP A 456 15.79 25.16 -11.41
CA ASP A 456 14.39 25.58 -11.40
C ASP A 456 13.76 25.39 -12.79
N ALA A 457 12.83 24.43 -12.89
CA ALA A 457 12.10 24.13 -14.12
C ALA A 457 11.50 25.38 -14.79
N ARG A 458 11.11 26.39 -14.01
CA ARG A 458 10.56 27.66 -14.52
C ARG A 458 11.56 28.48 -15.34
N THR A 459 12.84 28.40 -15.00
CA THR A 459 13.90 29.24 -15.58
C THR A 459 14.79 28.48 -16.57
N MET A 460 14.77 27.15 -16.51
CA MET A 460 15.71 26.33 -17.24
C MET A 460 15.37 26.13 -18.71
N LEU A 461 14.09 26.18 -19.06
CA LEU A 461 13.62 26.01 -20.42
C LEU A 461 12.93 27.28 -20.85
N GLU A 462 13.39 27.87 -21.94
CA GLU A 462 12.77 29.05 -22.56
C GLU A 462 11.27 28.80 -22.84
N ASP A 463 10.90 27.55 -23.12
CA ASP A 463 9.51 27.12 -23.29
C ASP A 463 8.69 27.24 -21.99
N PHE A 464 9.27 26.94 -20.83
CA PHE A 464 8.58 26.93 -19.53
C PHE A 464 8.51 28.31 -18.89
N GLU A 465 9.49 29.17 -19.17
CA GLU A 465 9.48 30.57 -18.78
C GLU A 465 8.25 31.29 -19.37
N LYS A 466 7.84 30.90 -20.59
CA LYS A 466 6.68 31.45 -21.29
C LYS A 466 5.34 30.89 -20.80
N MET A 467 5.32 29.93 -19.87
CA MET A 467 4.11 29.31 -19.33
C MET A 467 3.58 30.05 -18.08
N ASP A 468 3.50 31.38 -18.17
CA ASP A 468 3.09 32.27 -17.07
C ASP A 468 1.75 31.88 -16.42
N THR A 469 0.76 31.55 -17.24
CA THR A 469 -0.61 31.23 -16.81
C THR A 469 -0.65 29.89 -16.07
N PHE A 470 0.10 28.89 -16.52
CA PHE A 470 0.25 27.61 -15.84
C PHE A 470 0.85 27.78 -14.44
N TRP A 471 1.92 28.57 -14.32
CA TRP A 471 2.55 28.83 -13.03
C TRP A 471 1.67 29.66 -12.11
N MET A 472 1.01 30.69 -12.63
CA MET A 472 0.07 31.53 -11.88
C MET A 472 -1.10 30.70 -11.32
N VAL A 473 -1.65 29.77 -12.10
CA VAL A 473 -2.71 28.86 -11.64
C VAL A 473 -2.22 27.98 -10.49
N TYR A 474 -1.02 27.42 -10.60
CA TYR A 474 -0.42 26.59 -9.57
C TYR A 474 -0.10 27.36 -8.28
N GLU A 475 0.45 28.57 -8.39
CA GLU A 475 0.71 29.44 -7.23
C GLU A 475 -0.58 29.85 -6.54
N GLY A 476 -1.61 30.20 -7.30
CA GLY A 476 -2.94 30.47 -6.74
C GLY A 476 -3.52 29.24 -6.02
N TYR A 477 -3.21 28.03 -6.48
CA TYR A 477 -3.61 26.80 -5.80
C TYR A 477 -2.86 26.62 -4.47
N LEU A 478 -1.55 26.86 -4.44
CA LEU A 478 -0.75 26.81 -3.21
C LEU A 478 -1.22 27.83 -2.18
N GLU A 479 -1.53 29.06 -2.60
CA GLU A 479 -2.03 30.09 -1.69
C GLU A 479 -3.40 29.71 -1.11
N ARG A 480 -4.30 29.12 -1.92
CA ARG A 480 -5.56 28.57 -1.42
C ARG A 480 -5.35 27.46 -0.39
N GLN A 481 -4.46 26.50 -0.67
CA GLN A 481 -4.12 25.43 0.27
C GLN A 481 -3.57 25.98 1.58
N LYS A 482 -2.69 26.98 1.52
CA LYS A 482 -2.15 27.67 2.69
C LYS A 482 -3.24 28.35 3.50
N MET A 483 -4.13 29.13 2.86
CA MET A 483 -5.25 29.78 3.54
C MET A 483 -6.23 28.78 4.18
N GLU A 484 -6.49 27.64 3.52
CA GLU A 484 -7.33 26.57 4.06
C GLU A 484 -6.67 25.90 5.28
N GLU A 485 -5.37 25.66 5.21
CA GLU A 485 -4.59 25.09 6.30
C GLU A 485 -4.52 26.05 7.49
N GLU A 486 -4.30 27.35 7.27
CA GLU A 486 -4.34 28.38 8.32
C GLU A 486 -5.73 28.43 8.99
N LYS A 487 -6.81 28.35 8.20
CA LYS A 487 -8.18 28.25 8.74
C LYS A 487 -8.37 26.97 9.54
N ARG A 488 -7.82 25.84 9.09
CA ARG A 488 -7.87 24.56 9.81
C ARG A 488 -7.12 24.66 11.14
N LEU A 489 -5.90 25.20 11.13
CA LEU A 489 -5.08 25.40 12.32
C LEU A 489 -5.73 26.38 13.30
N ALA A 490 -6.35 27.46 12.83
CA ALA A 490 -7.12 28.37 13.68
C ALA A 490 -8.33 27.69 14.34
N LYS A 491 -9.05 26.82 13.61
CA LYS A 491 -10.14 26.00 14.18
C LYS A 491 -9.62 25.04 15.25
N VAL A 492 -8.49 24.37 14.98
CA VAL A 492 -7.84 23.45 15.94
C VAL A 492 -7.37 24.22 17.17
N ALA A 493 -6.76 25.39 17.01
CA ALA A 493 -6.28 26.23 18.12
C ALA A 493 -7.43 26.71 19.02
N LYS A 494 -8.60 27.02 18.45
CA LYS A 494 -9.78 27.45 19.21
C LYS A 494 -10.38 26.34 20.09
N ALA A 495 -10.24 25.07 19.69
CA ALA A 495 -10.81 23.93 20.41
C ALA A 495 -9.96 22.66 20.23
N PRO A 496 -8.74 22.61 20.80
CA PRO A 496 -7.78 21.55 20.52
C PRO A 496 -8.30 20.16 20.89
N ASN A 497 -9.08 20.05 21.97
CA ASN A 497 -9.72 18.83 22.44
C ASN A 497 -10.82 18.27 21.53
N ARG A 498 -11.31 19.05 20.55
CA ARG A 498 -12.34 18.63 19.58
C ARG A 498 -11.77 18.16 18.25
N TYR A 499 -10.53 18.53 17.95
CA TYR A 499 -9.90 18.26 16.66
C TYR A 499 -8.61 17.43 16.79
N ARG A 500 -8.16 17.14 18.01
CA ARG A 500 -7.01 16.26 18.27
C ARG A 500 -7.45 15.06 19.09
N CYS A 501 -6.88 13.90 18.79
CA CYS A 501 -7.00 12.74 19.67
C CYS A 501 -6.46 13.09 21.05
N ALA A 502 -7.24 12.81 22.09
CA ALA A 502 -6.85 13.12 23.46
C ALA A 502 -5.84 12.11 24.05
N ALA A 503 -5.68 10.93 23.43
CA ALA A 503 -4.66 9.97 23.83
C ALA A 503 -3.25 10.55 23.64
N GLU A 504 -2.45 10.47 24.69
CA GLU A 504 -1.07 10.94 24.67
C GLU A 504 -0.23 10.15 23.64
N GLY A 505 0.65 10.84 22.91
CA GLY A 505 1.47 10.23 21.86
C GLY A 505 0.75 9.93 20.53
N CYS A 506 -0.59 9.91 20.47
CA CYS A 506 -1.32 9.56 19.24
C CYS A 506 -1.11 10.59 18.11
N GLY A 507 -1.16 11.89 18.41
CA GLY A 507 -0.90 12.97 17.45
C GLY A 507 -1.93 13.16 16.32
N ILE A 508 -2.89 12.25 16.17
CA ILE A 508 -3.92 12.33 15.11
C ILE A 508 -4.77 13.59 15.28
N GLN A 509 -4.93 14.32 14.17
CA GLN A 509 -5.79 15.49 14.07
C GLN A 509 -6.85 15.26 13.00
N ALA A 510 -8.09 15.62 13.29
CA ALA A 510 -9.17 15.55 12.33
C ALA A 510 -9.49 16.92 11.75
N VAL A 511 -9.81 16.96 10.45
CA VAL A 511 -10.33 18.16 9.79
C VAL A 511 -11.75 18.48 10.30
N ASN A 512 -12.54 17.42 10.54
CA ASN A 512 -13.91 17.50 11.01
C ASN A 512 -14.02 16.89 12.41
N LYS A 513 -14.70 17.58 13.33
CA LYS A 513 -14.95 17.11 14.71
C LYS A 513 -15.65 15.74 14.76
N SER A 514 -16.44 15.41 13.74
CA SER A 514 -17.19 14.14 13.65
C SER A 514 -16.32 12.94 13.29
N ALA A 515 -15.13 13.16 12.75
CA ALA A 515 -14.21 12.06 12.43
C ALA A 515 -13.55 11.46 13.68
N LEU A 516 -13.67 12.13 14.83
CA LEU A 516 -13.21 11.61 16.11
C LEU A 516 -14.40 11.20 16.97
N ARG A 517 -14.27 10.07 17.65
CA ARG A 517 -15.25 9.57 18.61
C ARG A 517 -15.21 10.41 19.87
N LYS A 518 -16.32 11.02 20.24
CA LYS A 518 -16.46 11.74 21.51
C LYS A 518 -16.55 10.76 22.68
N CYS A 519 -16.06 11.16 23.86
CA CYS A 519 -16.38 10.44 25.09
C CYS A 519 -17.90 10.35 25.29
N GLY A 520 -18.38 9.16 25.66
CA GLY A 520 -19.80 8.87 25.85
C GLY A 520 -20.40 9.37 27.16
N GLY A 521 -19.59 9.81 28.14
CA GLY A 521 -20.11 10.25 29.43
C GLY A 521 -20.55 11.72 29.50
N ASP A 522 -20.96 12.15 30.70
CA ASP A 522 -21.66 13.42 30.94
C ASP A 522 -20.72 14.63 31.15
N CYS A 523 -19.43 14.51 30.83
CA CYS A 523 -18.52 15.66 30.87
C CYS A 523 -19.01 16.81 29.98
N SER A 524 -18.76 18.03 30.44
CA SER A 524 -19.07 19.26 29.70
C SER A 524 -18.38 19.29 28.34
N LEU A 525 -19.02 19.91 27.34
CA LEU A 525 -18.53 19.92 25.95
C LEU A 525 -17.11 20.50 25.79
N ASP A 526 -16.69 21.36 26.72
CA ASP A 526 -15.36 21.97 26.71
C ASP A 526 -14.30 21.08 27.37
N LYS A 527 -14.70 20.12 28.21
CA LYS A 527 -13.81 19.11 28.81
C LYS A 527 -13.93 17.74 28.14
N LYS A 528 -14.85 17.58 27.18
CA LYS A 528 -15.15 16.31 26.50
C LYS A 528 -14.06 15.99 25.46
N PRO A 529 -13.22 14.97 25.69
CA PRO A 529 -12.17 14.58 24.77
C PRO A 529 -12.74 13.82 23.57
N HIS A 530 -11.96 13.79 22.50
CA HIS A 530 -12.25 13.05 21.28
C HIS A 530 -11.10 12.08 20.96
N TYR A 531 -11.42 10.95 20.33
CA TYR A 531 -10.49 9.85 20.09
C TYR A 531 -10.59 9.36 18.66
N CYS A 532 -9.47 8.98 18.05
CA CYS A 532 -9.47 8.37 16.72
C CYS A 532 -9.90 6.90 16.75
N SER A 533 -9.77 6.22 17.90
CA SER A 533 -10.11 4.79 18.06
C SER A 533 -10.60 4.50 19.48
N VAL A 534 -11.17 3.29 19.66
CA VAL A 534 -11.54 2.76 20.98
C VAL A 534 -10.31 2.56 21.86
N ASP A 535 -9.20 2.13 21.27
CA ASP A 535 -7.95 1.90 22.01
C ASP A 535 -7.38 3.19 22.59
N CYS A 536 -7.36 4.27 21.79
CA CYS A 536 -6.98 5.60 22.27
C CYS A 536 -7.90 6.10 23.39
N GLN A 537 -9.20 5.80 23.29
CA GLN A 537 -10.15 6.12 24.36
C GLN A 537 -9.84 5.33 25.63
N ALA A 538 -9.58 4.02 25.55
CA ALA A 538 -9.25 3.18 26.69
C ALA A 538 -7.93 3.63 27.36
N GLN A 539 -6.92 3.94 26.56
CA GLN A 539 -5.64 4.47 27.02
C GLN A 539 -5.81 5.81 27.75
N HIS A 540 -6.67 6.71 27.29
CA HIS A 540 -6.86 8.00 27.99
C HIS A 540 -7.90 7.93 29.13
N TRP A 541 -8.70 6.86 29.20
CA TRP A 541 -9.83 6.74 30.12
C TRP A 541 -9.40 6.82 31.59
N PHE A 542 -8.24 6.28 31.95
CA PHE A 542 -7.77 6.29 33.35
C PHE A 542 -7.61 7.71 33.90
N VAL A 543 -7.18 8.66 33.06
CA VAL A 543 -7.09 10.10 33.41
C VAL A 543 -8.46 10.75 33.30
N HIS A 544 -9.18 10.51 32.20
CA HIS A 544 -10.41 11.24 31.92
C HIS A 544 -11.58 10.87 32.84
N ARG A 545 -11.62 9.66 33.40
CA ARG A 545 -12.77 9.16 34.19
C ARG A 545 -13.17 10.07 35.36
N PHE A 546 -12.19 10.75 35.98
CA PHE A 546 -12.44 11.68 37.09
C PHE A 546 -13.20 12.92 36.62
N VAL A 547 -12.75 13.51 35.51
CA VAL A 547 -13.44 14.62 34.85
C VAL A 547 -14.80 14.19 34.29
N CYS A 548 -14.90 12.96 33.80
CA CYS A 548 -16.11 12.43 33.19
C CYS A 548 -17.25 12.19 34.17
N LYS A 549 -16.94 11.74 35.40
CA LYS A 549 -17.94 11.43 36.42
C LYS A 549 -18.39 12.65 37.23
N GLY A 550 -17.82 13.82 36.99
CA GLY A 550 -18.07 15.01 37.81
C GLY A 550 -17.62 14.84 39.27
N SER A 551 -16.86 13.78 39.56
CA SER A 551 -16.18 13.63 40.83
C SER A 551 -15.17 14.77 40.91
N GLU A 552 -15.21 15.56 41.98
CA GLU A 552 -14.03 16.34 42.37
C GLU A 552 -12.86 15.35 42.31
N CYS A 553 -11.81 15.69 41.54
CA CYS A 553 -10.62 14.85 41.52
C CYS A 553 -10.32 14.56 42.99
N PRO A 554 -10.22 13.27 43.41
CA PRO A 554 -9.76 13.00 44.76
C PRO A 554 -8.48 13.82 44.88
N ASN A 555 -8.45 14.75 45.85
CA ASN A 555 -7.27 15.56 46.08
C ASN A 555 -6.13 14.56 46.07
N ILE A 556 -5.27 14.63 45.04
CA ILE A 556 -3.98 13.96 45.09
C ILE A 556 -3.43 14.52 46.38
N VAL A 557 -3.31 13.67 47.40
CA VAL A 557 -2.86 14.06 48.73
C VAL A 557 -1.58 14.83 48.47
N GLU A 558 -1.61 16.14 48.74
CA GLU A 558 -0.38 16.92 48.72
C GLU A 558 0.51 16.23 49.74
N ASP A 559 1.72 15.85 49.31
CA ASP A 559 2.75 15.24 50.15
C ASP A 559 2.67 15.89 51.55
N ASP A 560 2.19 15.11 52.51
CA ASP A 560 1.93 15.60 53.87
C ASP A 560 3.22 15.71 54.67
N GLY A 561 4.36 15.40 54.03
CA GLY A 561 5.68 15.36 54.65
C GLY A 561 5.77 14.27 55.70
N ASP A 562 4.93 13.23 55.66
CA ASP A 562 5.01 12.12 56.60
C ASP A 562 6.33 11.36 56.36
N PRO A 563 7.28 11.39 57.32
CA PRO A 563 8.58 10.75 57.18
C PRO A 563 8.52 9.22 57.13
N ALA A 564 7.34 8.62 57.30
CA ALA A 564 7.12 7.20 57.05
C ALA A 564 7.15 6.83 55.56
N TRP A 565 7.08 7.82 54.66
CA TRP A 565 7.13 7.65 53.21
C TRP A 565 8.48 8.12 52.67
N GLU A 566 9.07 7.33 51.77
CA GLU A 566 10.38 7.61 51.18
C GLU A 566 10.20 7.88 49.68
N ASP A 567 10.47 9.11 49.25
CA ASP A 567 10.33 9.50 47.84
C ASP A 567 11.26 8.69 46.94
N VAL A 568 10.77 8.23 45.79
CA VAL A 568 11.55 7.48 44.79
C VAL A 568 12.82 8.24 44.36
N GLU A 569 12.78 9.57 44.35
CA GLU A 569 13.92 10.42 43.99
C GLU A 569 14.97 10.52 45.11
N THR A 570 14.58 10.29 46.37
CA THR A 570 15.48 10.32 47.53
C THR A 570 15.91 8.93 48.00
N TYR A 571 15.20 7.89 47.56
CA TYR A 571 15.54 6.49 47.83
C TYR A 571 16.93 6.16 47.32
N ARG A 572 17.87 6.04 48.26
CA ARG A 572 19.22 5.55 47.96
C ARG A 572 19.28 4.08 48.37
N PRO A 573 19.25 3.13 47.42
CA PRO A 573 19.44 1.73 47.78
C PRO A 573 20.78 1.60 48.50
N ALA A 574 20.78 0.93 49.65
CA ALA A 574 21.97 0.76 50.48
C ALA A 574 23.13 0.25 49.62
N SER A 575 24.11 1.12 49.40
CA SER A 575 25.23 0.90 48.49
C SER A 575 26.16 -0.15 49.07
N GLY A 576 25.87 -1.42 48.80
CA GLY A 576 26.68 -2.54 49.29
C GLY A 576 26.36 -3.92 48.71
N ILE A 577 25.24 -4.12 48.03
CA ILE A 577 24.84 -5.47 47.59
C ILE A 577 24.81 -5.54 46.06
N LYS A 578 25.87 -6.13 45.49
CA LYS A 578 25.97 -6.54 44.09
C LYS A 578 25.30 -7.90 43.87
N ALA A 579 24.10 -8.09 44.41
CA ALA A 579 23.33 -9.32 44.24
C ALA A 579 22.25 -9.09 43.20
N MET A 580 22.26 -9.88 42.13
CA MET A 580 21.01 -10.27 41.49
C MET A 580 20.13 -10.83 42.59
N LEU A 581 19.06 -10.10 42.95
CA LEU A 581 18.07 -10.60 43.87
C LEU A 581 17.45 -11.85 43.23
N ASP A 582 17.51 -12.98 43.94
CA ASP A 582 16.71 -14.16 43.64
C ASP A 582 15.24 -13.71 43.55
N GLY A 583 14.51 -14.13 42.50
CA GLY A 583 13.11 -13.75 42.29
C GLY A 583 12.21 -14.07 43.48
N LYS A 584 12.64 -14.93 44.40
CA LYS A 584 11.97 -15.18 45.68
C LYS A 584 12.04 -14.02 46.69
N ALA A 585 13.04 -13.15 46.60
CA ALA A 585 13.19 -11.97 47.47
C ALA A 585 12.27 -10.80 47.07
N LEU A 586 11.62 -10.89 45.91
CA LEU A 586 10.68 -9.87 45.40
C LEU A 586 9.26 -10.04 45.94
N TRP A 587 8.94 -11.19 46.53
CA TRP A 587 7.62 -11.51 47.07
C TRP A 587 7.70 -11.58 48.59
N ALA A 588 6.69 -11.06 49.27
CA ALA A 588 6.56 -11.28 50.71
C ALA A 588 6.49 -12.79 50.99
N ASP A 589 7.19 -13.25 52.03
CA ASP A 589 7.12 -14.63 52.49
C ASP A 589 5.65 -15.02 52.66
N HIS A 590 5.23 -16.19 52.17
CA HIS A 590 3.83 -16.60 52.07
C HIS A 590 3.02 -16.54 53.38
N ASP A 591 3.71 -16.42 54.52
CA ASP A 591 3.14 -16.39 55.87
C ASP A 591 3.08 -14.97 56.49
N ARG A 592 3.39 -13.90 55.75
CA ARG A 592 3.25 -12.50 56.21
C ARG A 592 2.65 -11.59 55.15
N GLU A 593 1.60 -10.84 55.50
CA GLU A 593 1.17 -9.67 54.72
C GLU A 593 2.28 -8.63 54.77
N GLY A 594 2.86 -8.32 53.60
CA GLY A 594 3.83 -7.24 53.45
C GLY A 594 3.13 -5.87 53.53
N PRO A 595 3.90 -4.78 53.74
CA PRO A 595 3.35 -3.43 53.70
C PRO A 595 2.74 -3.14 52.32
N GLU A 596 1.63 -2.39 52.29
CA GLU A 596 1.09 -1.87 51.03
C GLU A 596 2.11 -0.91 50.39
N ILE A 597 2.55 -1.23 49.16
CA ILE A 597 3.48 -0.40 48.41
C ILE A 597 2.69 0.35 47.34
N PHE A 598 2.66 1.66 47.45
CA PHE A 598 2.11 2.56 46.42
C PHE A 598 3.27 3.15 45.63
N ILE A 599 3.25 2.97 44.31
CA ILE A 599 4.23 3.55 43.40
C ILE A 599 3.53 4.64 42.60
N ASP A 600 3.78 5.89 42.98
CA ASP A 600 3.33 7.02 42.17
C ASP A 600 4.27 7.21 40.98
N ILE A 601 3.74 6.96 39.79
CA ILE A 601 4.43 7.23 38.53
C ILE A 601 4.11 8.69 38.15
N PRO A 602 5.08 9.61 38.13
CA PRO A 602 4.82 11.00 37.79
C PRO A 602 4.26 11.09 36.37
N ASN A 603 3.00 11.53 36.28
CA ASN A 603 2.33 11.79 35.02
C ASN A 603 2.55 13.26 34.64
N THR A 604 3.41 13.50 33.64
CA THR A 604 3.75 14.84 33.11
C THR A 604 2.66 15.42 32.20
N SER A 605 1.40 14.97 32.35
CA SER A 605 0.29 15.39 31.51
C SER A 605 0.01 16.89 31.61
N ARG A 606 0.12 17.57 30.47
CA ARG A 606 -0.24 18.98 30.20
C ARG A 606 -1.69 19.39 30.48
N TYR A 607 -2.54 18.48 30.95
CA TYR A 607 -3.90 18.79 31.42
C TYR A 607 -3.94 19.17 32.90
N ARG A 608 -2.80 19.20 33.60
CA ARG A 608 -2.68 19.75 34.95
C ARG A 608 -2.68 21.28 34.86
N ASN A 609 -3.65 21.91 35.52
CA ASN A 609 -3.82 23.36 35.51
C ASN A 609 -2.84 23.97 36.54
N GLU A 610 -1.68 24.45 36.11
CA GLU A 610 -0.66 25.09 36.99
C GLU A 610 -1.15 26.39 37.67
N SER A 611 -2.29 26.93 37.24
CA SER A 611 -2.85 28.19 37.74
C SER A 611 -3.50 28.09 39.14
N LEU A 612 -3.55 26.91 39.77
CA LEU A 612 -4.09 26.72 41.11
C LEU A 612 -3.03 26.68 42.23
N MET A 613 -1.72 26.66 41.92
CA MET A 613 -0.65 26.59 42.93
C MET A 613 0.03 27.93 43.28
N ALA A 614 -0.41 29.05 42.70
CA ALA A 614 0.23 30.36 42.93
C ALA A 614 -0.33 31.17 44.13
N ASN A 615 -1.30 30.66 44.89
CA ASN A 615 -2.01 31.45 45.92
C ASN A 615 -1.97 30.83 47.33
N THR A 616 -0.77 30.52 47.85
CA THR A 616 -0.57 30.27 49.29
C THR A 616 0.86 30.61 49.71
N THR A 617 1.17 31.91 49.80
CA THR A 617 2.29 32.38 50.64
C THR A 617 1.77 32.79 52.02
N PRO A 618 2.33 32.29 53.14
CA PRO A 618 1.97 32.74 54.47
C PRO A 618 2.56 34.13 54.74
N SER A 619 1.75 34.97 55.37
CA SER A 619 2.13 36.28 55.91
C SER A 619 3.29 36.16 56.91
N GLY A 620 4.44 36.72 56.56
CA GLY A 620 5.57 36.93 57.47
C GLY A 620 6.20 38.29 57.19
N SER A 621 6.05 39.22 58.15
CA SER A 621 6.59 40.57 58.08
C SER A 621 8.12 40.59 58.21
N ALA A 622 8.80 41.28 57.30
CA ALA A 622 10.02 42.01 57.62
C ALA A 622 10.25 43.14 56.60
N ARG A 623 10.30 44.38 57.11
CA ARG A 623 10.87 45.56 56.44
C ARG A 623 12.37 45.34 56.17
N ALA A 624 12.88 45.79 55.02
CA ALA A 624 13.99 46.75 54.92
C ALA A 624 14.49 46.94 53.46
N THR A 625 14.40 48.21 53.01
CA THR A 625 15.34 49.03 52.19
C THR A 625 16.00 48.52 50.90
N GLU A 626 15.78 49.31 49.83
CA GLU A 626 16.74 49.86 48.82
C GLU A 626 17.76 48.88 48.19
N TRP A 627 17.76 48.64 46.87
CA TRP A 627 18.25 49.49 45.77
C TRP A 627 17.76 48.92 44.42
#